data_AF-A0A7C3B4J7-F1
#
_entry.id   AF-A0A7C3B4J7-F1
#
_cell.length_a   1.000
_cell.length_b   1.000
_cell.length_c   1.000
_cell.angle_alpha   90.00
_cell.angle_beta   90.00
_cell.angle_gamma   90.00
#
_symmetry.space_group_name_H-M   'P 1'
#
loop_
_entity.id
_entity.type
_entity.pdbx_description
1 polymer ?
#
loop_
_entity_poly.entity_id
_entity_poly.type
_entity_poly.pdbx_seq_one_letter_code
_entity_poly.pdbx_strand_id
1 'polypeptide(L)'
;MPHIFQILSFGWMIRAARDPSQPRITTFVGMILAFLGIFPTEYFISLELLRPIFLWVITANENQRINNRIRKVFQLWLPYLSVLVLNIIWLFWYQNSSSYHSYRIISVKSFFENPASFLIENLEEFIRSLWLVGIEIWTSVFNLIKNPLGAISTYLIFGIVTICLIFLWFMIYKNEAFDKKTSGDQWAIRAMILGILGMILGKLPSWAIGLPISTQFPYDRLLLPMMFGSCLFVVGCIKYFISYRYKKQQIIIILLFSFAVGMNFYTANTYRRDWEQQKDFFWQLIWRIPSLKKDTILITHELPLKYVTDNSLSAALNWIYNPSNYTHDMNYMLVYSKARLGGPWLPDLDPDTVIKRSYRTLIFSGQVGKAVVFYYPVDGCLRVLDEVYNNKEAFQDKDYMLTDTIHLSDMSRIESEGSQAIPPRFIGKEPSHNWCYYLLKAELARQYQNWEKIIGLFYSTEELGYSAELPSEYMVFLEAFIQLGYFEKAEEILSKIEIDSTHSDSSLCYTLNRIKSNIDMESVNQVETWMDKIGCYQSN
;
A
#
# COMPACT_ATOMS: atom_id res chain seq x y z
N MET A 1 0.23 -14.75 9.16
CA MET A 1 0.16 -15.81 10.19
C MET A 1 -0.92 -16.87 9.92
N PRO A 2 -2.19 -16.54 9.58
CA PRO A 2 -3.25 -17.55 9.44
C PRO A 2 -2.97 -18.66 8.40
N HIS A 3 -2.34 -18.30 7.27
CA HIS A 3 -1.93 -19.28 6.25
C HIS A 3 -1.00 -20.39 6.77
N ILE A 4 -0.09 -20.07 7.70
CA ILE A 4 0.83 -21.05 8.29
C ILE A 4 0.04 -22.06 9.13
N PHE A 5 -0.90 -21.59 9.94
CA PHE A 5 -1.79 -22.46 10.72
C PHE A 5 -2.64 -23.35 9.80
N GLN A 6 -3.12 -22.81 8.68
CA GLN A 6 -3.85 -23.58 7.69
C GLN A 6 -3.01 -24.72 7.08
N ILE A 7 -1.79 -24.44 6.63
CA ILE A 7 -0.88 -25.49 6.10
C ILE A 7 -0.57 -26.54 7.17
N LEU A 8 -0.22 -26.10 8.39
CA LEU A 8 0.09 -27.02 9.48
C LEU A 8 -1.13 -27.89 9.82
N SER A 9 -2.34 -27.33 9.77
CA SER A 9 -3.58 -28.09 9.98
C SER A 9 -3.75 -29.22 8.96
N PHE A 10 -3.42 -29.00 7.68
CA PHE A 10 -3.37 -30.09 6.69
C PHE A 10 -2.33 -31.15 7.09
N GLY A 11 -1.13 -30.73 7.50
CA GLY A 11 -0.07 -31.65 7.95
C GLY A 11 -0.50 -32.54 9.13
N TRP A 12 -1.14 -31.96 10.14
CA TRP A 12 -1.65 -32.69 11.30
C TRP A 12 -2.81 -33.63 10.95
N MET A 13 -3.70 -33.23 10.05
CA MET A 13 -4.74 -34.12 9.50
C MET A 13 -4.13 -35.32 8.77
N ILE A 14 -3.12 -35.09 7.93
CA ILE A 14 -2.39 -36.14 7.21
C ILE A 14 -1.69 -37.09 8.20
N ARG A 15 -1.08 -36.54 9.26
CA ARG A 15 -0.46 -37.34 10.32
C ARG A 15 -1.48 -38.22 11.03
N ALA A 16 -2.63 -37.67 11.44
CA ALA A 16 -3.70 -38.43 12.07
C ALA A 16 -4.24 -39.57 11.17
N ALA A 17 -4.25 -39.36 9.86
CA ALA A 17 -4.68 -40.37 8.89
C ALA A 17 -3.66 -41.51 8.69
N ARG A 18 -2.35 -41.25 8.90
CA ARG A 18 -1.26 -42.20 8.67
C ARG A 18 -0.79 -42.93 9.92
N ASP A 19 -0.78 -42.25 11.07
CA ASP A 19 -0.28 -42.77 12.34
C ASP A 19 -1.43 -43.00 13.33
N PRO A 20 -1.83 -44.26 13.57
CA PRO A 20 -2.94 -44.59 14.46
C PRO A 20 -2.58 -44.56 15.96
N SER A 21 -1.35 -44.19 16.35
CA SER A 21 -0.93 -44.22 17.76
C SER A 21 -1.65 -43.17 18.64
N GLN A 22 -1.88 -41.95 18.12
CA GLN A 22 -2.56 -40.87 18.86
C GLN A 22 -3.50 -40.03 17.96
N PRO A 23 -4.54 -40.63 17.35
CA PRO A 23 -5.37 -39.95 16.35
C PRO A 23 -6.22 -38.81 16.95
N ARG A 24 -6.62 -38.93 18.23
CA ARG A 24 -7.47 -37.90 18.88
C ARG A 24 -6.71 -36.60 19.13
N ILE A 25 -5.50 -36.70 19.68
CA ILE A 25 -4.66 -35.53 19.99
C ILE A 25 -4.24 -34.85 18.69
N THR A 26 -3.76 -35.62 17.71
CA THR A 26 -3.36 -35.08 16.39
C THR A 26 -4.51 -34.39 15.67
N THR A 27 -5.72 -34.98 15.69
CA THR A 27 -6.92 -34.36 15.14
C THR A 27 -7.29 -33.07 15.87
N PHE A 28 -7.28 -33.08 17.21
CA PHE A 28 -7.61 -31.91 18.02
C PHE A 28 -6.65 -30.73 17.77
N VAL A 29 -5.33 -30.99 17.76
CA VAL A 29 -4.33 -29.98 17.39
C VAL A 29 -4.58 -29.47 15.97
N GLY A 30 -4.88 -30.36 15.03
CA GLY A 30 -5.25 -29.99 13.66
C GLY A 30 -6.49 -29.08 13.61
N MET A 31 -7.51 -29.33 14.43
CA MET A 31 -8.72 -28.50 14.51
C MET A 31 -8.42 -27.10 15.06
N ILE A 32 -7.60 -26.98 16.11
CA ILE A 32 -7.17 -25.69 16.64
C ILE A 32 -6.43 -24.89 15.56
N LEU A 33 -5.52 -25.55 14.83
CA LEU A 33 -4.79 -24.92 13.74
C LEU A 33 -5.72 -24.51 12.58
N ALA A 34 -6.74 -25.31 12.26
CA ALA A 34 -7.76 -24.94 11.28
C ALA A 34 -8.53 -23.70 11.74
N PHE A 35 -8.94 -23.66 13.00
CA PHE A 35 -9.64 -22.52 13.60
C PHE A 35 -8.81 -21.24 13.49
N LEU A 36 -7.53 -21.29 13.90
CA LEU A 36 -6.59 -20.16 13.78
C LEU A 36 -6.26 -19.79 12.32
N GLY A 37 -6.48 -20.71 11.37
CA GLY A 37 -6.31 -20.49 9.95
C GLY A 37 -7.48 -19.75 9.30
N ILE A 38 -8.72 -20.19 9.55
CA ILE A 38 -9.90 -19.74 8.79
C ILE A 38 -10.74 -18.67 9.50
N PHE A 39 -10.69 -18.56 10.84
CA PHE A 39 -11.47 -17.54 11.55
C PHE A 39 -10.94 -16.11 11.40
N PRO A 40 -9.61 -15.86 11.39
CA PRO A 40 -9.11 -14.50 11.24
C PRO A 40 -9.34 -13.87 9.87
N THR A 41 -9.57 -14.69 8.84
CA THR A 41 -9.76 -14.21 7.46
C THR A 41 -10.52 -15.24 6.62
N GLU A 42 -11.46 -14.74 5.83
CA GLU A 42 -12.29 -15.52 4.90
C GLU A 42 -11.51 -16.11 3.72
N TYR A 43 -10.26 -15.72 3.50
CA TYR A 43 -9.48 -16.11 2.31
C TYR A 43 -9.21 -17.62 2.21
N PHE A 44 -9.17 -18.34 3.34
CA PHE A 44 -8.80 -19.75 3.37
C PHE A 44 -10.01 -20.70 3.46
N ILE A 45 -11.23 -20.18 3.54
CA ILE A 45 -12.43 -20.98 3.85
C ILE A 45 -12.65 -22.10 2.83
N SER A 46 -12.47 -21.81 1.54
CA SER A 46 -12.65 -22.74 0.43
C SER A 46 -11.57 -23.82 0.36
N LEU A 47 -10.38 -23.57 0.93
CA LEU A 47 -9.30 -24.56 0.96
C LEU A 47 -9.65 -25.76 1.84
N GLU A 48 -10.59 -25.63 2.79
CA GLU A 48 -11.07 -26.76 3.58
C GLU A 48 -11.65 -27.90 2.70
N LEU A 49 -12.10 -27.58 1.48
CA LEU A 49 -12.55 -28.56 0.49
C LEU A 49 -11.41 -29.41 -0.11
N LEU A 50 -10.14 -29.01 0.06
CA LEU A 50 -8.99 -29.86 -0.28
C LEU A 50 -8.82 -31.04 0.66
N ARG A 51 -9.29 -30.94 1.92
CA ARG A 51 -9.12 -32.00 2.93
C ARG A 51 -9.65 -33.35 2.47
N PRO A 52 -10.91 -33.50 2.02
CA PRO A 52 -11.42 -34.77 1.55
C PRO A 52 -10.62 -35.31 0.35
N ILE A 53 -10.05 -34.44 -0.49
CA ILE A 53 -9.25 -34.84 -1.65
C ILE A 53 -7.88 -35.38 -1.19
N PHE A 54 -7.20 -34.71 -0.25
CA PHE A 54 -5.97 -35.24 0.35
C PHE A 54 -6.19 -36.57 1.05
N LEU A 55 -7.24 -36.66 1.86
CA LEU A 55 -7.61 -37.87 2.57
C LEU A 55 -7.95 -38.99 1.60
N TRP A 56 -8.63 -38.69 0.50
CA TRP A 56 -8.87 -39.66 -0.58
C TRP A 56 -7.54 -40.21 -1.09
N VAL A 57 -6.60 -39.36 -1.50
CA VAL A 57 -5.30 -39.80 -2.05
C VAL A 57 -4.51 -40.63 -1.04
N ILE A 58 -4.51 -40.26 0.24
CA ILE A 58 -3.72 -40.92 1.30
C ILE A 58 -4.33 -42.26 1.73
N THR A 59 -5.66 -42.38 1.71
CA THR A 59 -6.37 -43.62 2.08
C THR A 59 -6.53 -44.59 0.91
N ALA A 60 -5.88 -44.31 -0.23
CA ALA A 60 -5.87 -45.20 -1.39
C ALA A 60 -5.16 -46.52 -1.04
N ASN A 61 -5.92 -47.59 -0.84
CA ASN A 61 -5.42 -48.96 -0.72
C ASN A 61 -6.02 -49.81 -1.83
N GLU A 62 -5.19 -50.59 -2.52
CA GLU A 62 -5.56 -51.40 -3.69
C GLU A 62 -6.65 -52.45 -3.38
N ASN A 63 -6.79 -52.87 -2.12
CA ASN A 63 -7.71 -53.93 -1.69
C ASN A 63 -8.98 -53.46 -0.96
N GLN A 64 -9.30 -52.15 -0.94
CA GLN A 64 -10.49 -51.63 -0.24
C GLN A 64 -11.66 -51.30 -1.19
N ARG A 65 -12.88 -51.73 -0.80
CA ARG A 65 -14.14 -51.29 -1.46
C ARG A 65 -14.30 -49.77 -1.38
N ILE A 66 -14.75 -49.16 -2.46
CA ILE A 66 -14.86 -47.69 -2.60
C ILE A 66 -15.75 -47.06 -1.52
N ASN A 67 -16.85 -47.71 -1.14
CA ASN A 67 -17.76 -47.22 -0.09
C ASN A 67 -17.08 -47.12 1.29
N ASN A 68 -16.20 -48.08 1.61
CA ASN A 68 -15.48 -48.06 2.88
C ASN A 68 -14.45 -46.92 2.91
N ARG A 69 -13.86 -46.61 1.75
CA ARG A 69 -12.95 -45.47 1.60
C ARG A 69 -13.69 -44.15 1.75
N ILE A 70 -14.85 -43.97 1.10
CA ILE A 70 -15.69 -42.77 1.26
C ILE A 70 -16.04 -42.56 2.74
N ARG A 71 -16.50 -43.61 3.43
CA ARG A 71 -16.81 -43.54 4.86
C ARG A 71 -15.61 -43.13 5.70
N LYS A 72 -14.43 -43.70 5.44
CA LYS A 72 -13.20 -43.37 6.16
C LYS A 72 -12.76 -41.92 5.93
N VAL A 73 -12.81 -41.44 4.68
CA VAL A 73 -12.51 -40.04 4.34
C VAL A 73 -13.46 -39.09 5.06
N PHE A 74 -14.76 -39.37 5.03
CA PHE A 74 -15.76 -38.55 5.71
C PHE A 74 -15.54 -38.52 7.23
N GLN A 75 -15.26 -39.66 7.86
CA GLN A 75 -14.98 -39.73 9.30
C GLN A 75 -13.74 -38.92 9.71
N LEU A 76 -12.69 -38.93 8.90
CA LEU A 76 -11.47 -38.15 9.15
C LEU A 76 -11.68 -36.65 8.87
N TRP A 77 -12.58 -36.30 7.95
CA TRP A 77 -12.88 -34.91 7.63
C TRP A 77 -13.89 -34.28 8.58
N LEU A 78 -14.81 -35.06 9.16
CA LEU A 78 -15.91 -34.59 10.01
C LEU A 78 -15.47 -33.61 11.13
N PRO A 79 -14.35 -33.83 11.86
CA PRO A 79 -13.90 -32.89 12.87
C PRO A 79 -13.55 -31.51 12.27
N TYR A 80 -12.91 -31.47 11.11
CA TYR A 80 -12.56 -30.23 10.42
C TYR A 80 -13.77 -29.57 9.75
N LEU A 81 -14.69 -30.38 9.23
CA LEU A 81 -15.97 -29.91 8.71
C LEU A 81 -16.76 -29.15 9.78
N SER A 82 -16.70 -29.59 11.05
CA SER A 82 -17.33 -28.84 12.15
C SER A 82 -16.74 -27.43 12.32
N VAL A 83 -15.42 -27.27 12.18
CA VAL A 83 -14.74 -25.96 12.25
C VAL A 83 -15.16 -25.08 11.07
N LEU A 84 -15.23 -25.66 9.86
CA LEU A 84 -15.71 -24.96 8.66
C LEU A 84 -17.17 -24.48 8.82
N VAL A 85 -18.07 -25.34 9.31
CA VAL A 85 -19.48 -24.99 9.52
C VAL A 85 -19.62 -23.86 10.54
N LEU A 86 -18.89 -23.95 11.66
CA LEU A 86 -18.87 -22.88 12.67
C LEU A 86 -18.37 -21.55 12.08
N ASN A 87 -17.35 -21.59 11.22
CA ASN A 87 -16.83 -20.41 10.55
C ASN A 87 -17.85 -19.79 9.58
N ILE A 88 -18.56 -20.61 8.80
CA ILE A 88 -19.62 -20.14 7.89
C ILE A 88 -20.75 -19.46 8.68
N ILE A 89 -21.20 -20.07 9.79
CA ILE A 89 -22.22 -19.50 10.67
C ILE A 89 -21.76 -18.15 11.24
N TRP A 90 -20.53 -18.11 11.75
CA TRP A 90 -19.92 -16.88 12.27
C TRP A 90 -19.84 -15.77 11.20
N LEU A 91 -19.35 -16.11 10.01
CA LEU A 91 -19.16 -15.16 8.92
C LEU A 91 -20.49 -14.61 8.41
N PHE A 92 -21.51 -15.46 8.28
CA PHE A 92 -22.86 -15.04 7.93
C PHE A 92 -23.46 -14.09 8.97
N TRP A 93 -23.29 -14.40 10.27
CA TRP A 93 -23.74 -13.51 11.34
C TRP A 93 -22.98 -12.17 11.33
N TYR A 94 -21.65 -12.21 11.18
CA TYR A 94 -20.80 -11.02 11.17
C TYR A 94 -21.09 -10.10 9.98
N GLN A 95 -21.26 -10.64 8.77
CA GLN A 95 -21.56 -9.85 7.57
C GLN A 95 -22.93 -9.17 7.63
N ASN A 96 -23.89 -9.75 8.35
CA ASN A 96 -25.21 -9.16 8.57
C ASN A 96 -25.25 -8.20 9.77
N SER A 97 -24.16 -8.07 10.53
CA SER A 97 -24.08 -7.13 11.64
C SER A 97 -23.89 -5.70 11.14
N SER A 98 -24.36 -4.72 11.91
CA SER A 98 -24.11 -3.29 11.67
C SER A 98 -22.63 -2.92 11.73
N SER A 99 -21.77 -3.79 12.24
CA SER A 99 -20.32 -3.57 12.31
C SER A 99 -19.60 -3.87 10.99
N TYR A 100 -20.22 -4.63 10.08
CA TYR A 100 -19.62 -4.98 8.79
C TYR A 100 -20.00 -3.99 7.69
N HIS A 101 -19.18 -2.95 7.54
CA HIS A 101 -19.25 -1.99 6.43
C HIS A 101 -18.11 -2.24 5.43
N SER A 102 -18.07 -3.43 4.84
CA SER A 102 -17.07 -3.79 3.82
C SER A 102 -17.71 -4.44 2.60
N TYR A 103 -16.93 -5.21 1.83
CA TYR A 103 -17.37 -5.80 0.59
C TYR A 103 -18.53 -6.78 0.81
N ARG A 104 -19.62 -6.54 0.08
CA ARG A 104 -20.77 -7.45 0.03
C ARG A 104 -20.50 -8.56 -0.99
N ILE A 105 -21.08 -9.73 -0.76
CA ILE A 105 -21.03 -10.84 -1.72
C ILE A 105 -21.84 -10.44 -2.95
N ILE A 106 -21.16 -10.23 -4.09
CA ILE A 106 -21.78 -9.78 -5.33
C ILE A 106 -22.16 -10.98 -6.22
N SER A 107 -21.25 -11.95 -6.35
CA SER A 107 -21.27 -12.92 -7.46
C SER A 107 -21.87 -14.29 -7.11
N VAL A 108 -22.29 -14.50 -5.86
CA VAL A 108 -22.88 -15.80 -5.46
C VAL A 108 -24.29 -15.97 -6.04
N LYS A 109 -25.04 -14.87 -6.18
CA LYS A 109 -26.38 -14.90 -6.76
C LYS A 109 -26.36 -15.29 -8.25
N SER A 110 -25.47 -14.68 -9.04
CA SER A 110 -25.31 -14.99 -10.46
C SER A 110 -24.86 -16.44 -10.71
N PHE A 111 -24.01 -17.01 -9.84
CA PHE A 111 -23.61 -18.41 -9.94
C PHE A 111 -24.79 -19.38 -9.75
N PHE A 112 -25.65 -19.13 -8.75
CA PHE A 112 -26.80 -20.02 -8.50
C PHE A 112 -27.93 -19.86 -9.52
N GLU A 113 -28.05 -18.70 -10.16
CA GLU A 113 -29.05 -18.44 -11.20
C GLU A 113 -28.67 -19.10 -12.53
N ASN A 114 -27.41 -18.99 -12.97
CA ASN A 114 -26.93 -19.64 -14.19
C ASN A 114 -25.43 -19.99 -14.12
N PRO A 115 -25.10 -21.21 -13.63
CA PRO A 115 -23.71 -21.64 -13.48
C PRO A 115 -22.93 -21.69 -14.79
N ALA A 116 -23.61 -22.03 -15.90
CA ALA A 116 -22.96 -22.23 -17.19
C ALA A 116 -22.53 -20.90 -17.83
N SER A 117 -23.42 -19.90 -17.86
CA SER A 117 -23.07 -18.57 -18.38
C SER A 117 -21.98 -17.93 -17.53
N PHE A 118 -22.09 -18.03 -16.21
CA PHE A 118 -21.10 -17.50 -15.28
C PHE A 118 -19.71 -18.11 -15.49
N LEU A 119 -19.60 -19.44 -15.70
CA LEU A 119 -18.33 -20.08 -16.00
C LEU A 119 -17.74 -19.62 -17.34
N ILE A 120 -18.56 -19.42 -18.36
CA ILE A 120 -18.10 -18.94 -19.68
C ILE A 120 -17.61 -17.50 -19.58
N GLU A 121 -18.37 -16.61 -18.93
CA GLU A 121 -18.05 -15.19 -18.74
C GLU A 121 -16.76 -14.98 -17.95
N ASN A 122 -16.43 -15.89 -17.01
CA ASN A 122 -15.27 -15.76 -16.13
C ASN A 122 -14.13 -16.73 -16.49
N LEU A 123 -14.25 -17.49 -17.59
CA LEU A 123 -13.25 -18.48 -17.98
C LEU A 123 -11.88 -17.85 -18.22
N GLU A 124 -11.85 -16.68 -18.85
CA GLU A 124 -10.62 -15.94 -19.10
C GLU A 124 -9.94 -15.54 -17.79
N GLU A 125 -10.68 -14.98 -16.83
CA GLU A 125 -10.14 -14.60 -15.52
C GLU A 125 -9.58 -15.82 -14.78
N PHE A 126 -10.25 -16.97 -14.89
CA PHE A 126 -9.81 -18.22 -14.28
C PHE A 126 -8.49 -18.72 -14.86
N ILE A 127 -8.38 -18.79 -16.19
CA ILE A 127 -7.17 -19.20 -16.89
C ILE A 127 -6.04 -18.21 -16.57
N ARG A 128 -6.30 -16.91 -16.65
CA ARG A 128 -5.34 -15.87 -16.29
C ARG A 128 -4.87 -16.02 -14.85
N SER A 129 -5.77 -16.37 -13.94
CA SER A 129 -5.44 -16.53 -12.52
C SER A 129 -4.53 -17.74 -12.26
N LEU A 130 -4.83 -18.86 -12.92
CA LEU A 130 -4.00 -20.06 -12.85
C LEU A 130 -2.64 -19.84 -13.51
N TRP A 131 -2.60 -19.11 -14.63
CA TRP A 131 -1.35 -18.76 -15.31
C TRP A 131 -0.47 -17.85 -14.44
N LEU A 132 -1.07 -16.79 -13.89
CA LEU A 132 -0.39 -15.85 -13.01
C LEU A 132 0.29 -16.58 -11.84
N VAL A 133 -0.48 -17.40 -11.13
CA VAL A 133 -0.02 -18.05 -9.90
C VAL A 133 0.83 -19.30 -10.16
N GLY A 134 0.51 -20.05 -11.21
CA GLY A 134 1.21 -21.30 -11.55
C GLY A 134 2.51 -21.10 -12.32
N ILE A 135 2.64 -20.00 -13.08
CA ILE A 135 3.75 -19.79 -14.03
C ILE A 135 4.37 -18.40 -13.87
N GLU A 136 3.60 -17.33 -14.04
CA GLU A 136 4.14 -15.96 -14.14
C GLU A 136 4.90 -15.54 -12.87
N ILE A 137 4.37 -15.82 -11.67
CA ILE A 137 5.05 -15.49 -10.41
C ILE A 137 6.42 -16.17 -10.31
N TRP A 138 6.52 -17.43 -10.76
CA TRP A 138 7.76 -18.21 -10.71
C TRP A 138 8.80 -17.77 -11.73
N THR A 139 8.40 -17.10 -12.81
CA THR A 139 9.34 -16.47 -13.75
C THR A 139 9.65 -15.03 -13.34
N SER A 140 8.73 -14.35 -12.66
CA SER A 140 8.90 -12.96 -12.19
C SER A 140 10.04 -12.79 -11.20
N VAL A 141 10.45 -13.85 -10.48
CA VAL A 141 11.60 -13.79 -9.57
C VAL A 141 12.90 -13.44 -10.29
N PHE A 142 13.00 -13.71 -11.60
CA PHE A 142 14.15 -13.32 -12.42
C PHE A 142 14.13 -11.84 -12.83
N ASN A 143 13.03 -11.10 -12.59
CA ASN A 143 13.01 -9.66 -12.78
C ASN A 143 14.00 -8.93 -11.85
N LEU A 144 14.49 -9.58 -10.79
CA LEU A 144 15.60 -9.05 -9.98
C LEU A 144 16.85 -8.72 -10.81
N ILE A 145 17.06 -9.42 -11.92
CA ILE A 145 18.18 -9.21 -12.85
C ILE A 145 18.05 -7.88 -13.60
N LYS A 146 16.83 -7.34 -13.72
CA LYS A 146 16.57 -6.06 -14.37
C LYS A 146 16.79 -4.86 -13.44
N ASN A 147 17.07 -5.08 -12.15
CA ASN A 147 17.30 -3.98 -11.22
C ASN A 147 18.58 -3.20 -11.62
N PRO A 148 18.56 -1.86 -11.46
CA PRO A 148 19.71 -1.04 -11.83
C PRO A 148 20.95 -1.45 -11.02
N LEU A 149 22.06 -1.70 -11.72
CA LEU A 149 23.32 -2.11 -11.10
C LEU A 149 23.94 -1.02 -10.23
N GLY A 150 23.59 0.26 -10.45
CA GLY A 150 24.06 1.37 -9.61
C GLY A 150 23.45 1.41 -8.20
N ALA A 151 22.39 0.65 -7.92
CA ALA A 151 21.75 0.67 -6.61
C ALA A 151 22.40 -0.32 -5.63
N ILE A 152 22.82 0.15 -4.46
CA ILE A 152 23.38 -0.69 -3.37
C ILE A 152 22.44 -1.86 -3.02
N SER A 153 21.13 -1.63 -3.05
CA SER A 153 20.13 -2.68 -2.80
C SER A 153 20.24 -3.86 -3.77
N THR A 154 20.65 -3.63 -5.02
CA THR A 154 20.83 -4.68 -6.04
C THR A 154 21.96 -5.63 -5.63
N TYR A 155 23.10 -5.09 -5.18
CA TYR A 155 24.21 -5.91 -4.69
C TYR A 155 23.83 -6.70 -3.43
N LEU A 156 23.07 -6.11 -2.50
CA LEU A 156 22.60 -6.82 -1.31
C LEU A 156 21.65 -7.98 -1.67
N ILE A 157 20.74 -7.76 -2.62
CA ILE A 157 19.84 -8.81 -3.12
C ILE A 157 20.67 -9.97 -3.69
N PHE A 158 21.60 -9.70 -4.61
CA PHE A 158 22.41 -10.75 -5.21
C PHE A 158 23.33 -11.43 -4.19
N GLY A 159 23.89 -10.68 -3.24
CA GLY A 159 24.65 -11.25 -2.12
C GLY A 159 23.83 -12.25 -1.31
N ILE A 160 22.59 -11.92 -0.96
CA ILE A 160 21.67 -12.81 -0.24
C ILE A 160 21.30 -14.04 -1.09
N VAL A 161 21.01 -13.84 -2.38
CA VAL A 161 20.71 -14.94 -3.32
C VAL A 161 21.91 -15.90 -3.39
N THR A 162 23.14 -15.38 -3.54
CA THR A 162 24.36 -16.18 -3.61
C THR A 162 24.64 -16.92 -2.30
N ILE A 163 24.51 -16.26 -1.15
CA ILE A 163 24.68 -16.90 0.17
C ILE A 163 23.66 -18.03 0.34
N CYS A 164 22.39 -17.79 0.01
CA CYS A 164 21.32 -18.79 0.08
C CYS A 164 21.61 -19.98 -0.85
N LEU A 165 22.06 -19.70 -2.08
CA LEU A 165 22.41 -20.72 -3.06
C LEU A 165 23.57 -21.58 -2.58
N ILE A 166 24.65 -20.97 -2.07
CA ILE A 166 25.81 -21.68 -1.52
C ILE A 166 25.38 -22.54 -0.33
N PHE A 167 24.61 -21.97 0.60
CA PHE A 167 24.12 -22.66 1.79
C PHE A 167 23.28 -23.91 1.41
N LEU A 168 22.28 -23.75 0.56
CA LEU A 168 21.42 -24.84 0.12
C LEU A 168 22.16 -25.87 -0.72
N TRP A 169 23.10 -25.44 -1.55
CA TRP A 169 23.98 -26.32 -2.30
C TRP A 169 24.78 -27.23 -1.36
N PHE A 170 25.42 -26.68 -0.32
CA PHE A 170 26.16 -27.49 0.64
C PHE A 170 25.24 -28.42 1.47
N MET A 171 24.06 -27.95 1.86
CA MET A 171 23.11 -28.78 2.63
C MET A 171 22.55 -29.96 1.84
N ILE A 172 22.22 -29.75 0.56
CA ILE A 172 21.51 -30.74 -0.26
C ILE A 172 22.48 -31.59 -1.06
N TYR A 173 23.55 -31.01 -1.62
CA TYR A 173 24.49 -31.72 -2.48
C TYR A 173 25.44 -32.63 -1.69
N LYS A 174 25.80 -32.26 -0.45
CA LYS A 174 26.71 -33.05 0.40
C LYS A 174 26.01 -34.23 1.10
N ASN A 175 24.68 -34.20 1.21
CA ASN A 175 23.89 -35.30 1.75
C ASN A 175 23.48 -36.28 0.64
N GLU A 176 24.36 -37.23 0.32
CA GLU A 176 24.07 -38.35 -0.60
C GLU A 176 22.99 -39.32 -0.07
N ALA A 177 22.53 -39.13 1.17
CA ALA A 177 21.53 -39.97 1.84
C ALA A 177 20.09 -39.82 1.29
N PHE A 178 19.84 -38.95 0.29
CA PHE A 178 18.54 -38.89 -0.39
C PHE A 178 18.42 -40.03 -1.41
N ASP A 179 18.08 -41.18 -0.85
CA ASP A 179 18.04 -42.49 -1.49
C ASP A 179 17.08 -42.58 -2.71
N LYS A 180 17.42 -43.49 -3.62
CA LYS A 180 16.90 -43.76 -4.98
C LYS A 180 15.43 -44.22 -5.07
N LYS A 181 14.54 -43.85 -4.16
CA LYS A 181 13.10 -44.14 -4.34
C LYS A 181 12.47 -43.07 -5.23
N THR A 182 12.57 -43.27 -6.55
CA THR A 182 11.77 -42.52 -7.51
C THR A 182 10.29 -42.78 -7.21
N SER A 183 9.65 -41.87 -6.49
CA SER A 183 8.20 -41.71 -6.58
C SER A 183 7.88 -41.59 -8.08
N GLY A 184 7.19 -42.58 -8.65
CA GLY A 184 6.90 -42.63 -10.08
C GLY A 184 6.07 -41.43 -10.55
N ASP A 185 5.91 -41.31 -11.86
CA ASP A 185 5.16 -40.22 -12.53
C ASP A 185 3.75 -40.01 -11.95
N GLN A 186 3.16 -41.05 -11.36
CA GLN A 186 1.89 -40.97 -10.65
C GLN A 186 1.87 -39.96 -9.50
N TRP A 187 2.96 -39.82 -8.73
CA TRP A 187 3.00 -38.81 -7.66
C TRP A 187 3.04 -37.40 -8.25
N ALA A 188 3.82 -37.19 -9.30
CA ALA A 188 3.95 -35.90 -9.96
C ALA A 188 2.60 -35.44 -10.53
N ILE A 189 1.88 -36.34 -11.21
CA ILE A 189 0.53 -36.07 -11.73
C ILE A 189 -0.45 -35.76 -10.58
N ARG A 190 -0.42 -36.54 -9.49
CA ARG A 190 -1.27 -36.26 -8.31
C ARG A 190 -0.97 -34.90 -7.70
N ALA A 191 0.30 -34.51 -7.59
CA ALA A 191 0.73 -33.21 -7.08
C ALA A 191 0.27 -32.07 -8.01
N MET A 192 0.37 -32.24 -9.32
CA MET A 192 -0.15 -31.27 -10.30
C MET A 192 -1.66 -31.09 -10.17
N ILE A 193 -2.44 -32.17 -10.11
CA ILE A 193 -3.90 -32.10 -9.99
C ILE A 193 -4.29 -31.44 -8.66
N LEU A 194 -3.68 -31.85 -7.54
CA LEU A 194 -3.92 -31.23 -6.24
C LEU A 194 -3.52 -29.75 -6.23
N GLY A 195 -2.44 -29.40 -6.93
CA GLY A 195 -1.98 -28.03 -7.07
C GLY A 195 -2.97 -27.16 -7.84
N ILE A 196 -3.47 -27.65 -8.98
CA ILE A 196 -4.53 -26.97 -9.76
C ILE A 196 -5.78 -26.79 -8.90
N LEU A 197 -6.29 -27.86 -8.28
CA LEU A 197 -7.46 -27.77 -7.41
C LEU A 197 -7.24 -26.80 -6.24
N GLY A 198 -6.03 -26.74 -5.68
CA GLY A 198 -5.70 -25.81 -4.61
C GLY A 198 -5.67 -24.36 -5.06
N MET A 199 -5.16 -24.07 -6.26
CA MET A 199 -5.21 -22.72 -6.84
C MET A 199 -6.65 -22.30 -7.12
N ILE A 200 -7.48 -23.19 -7.68
CA ILE A 200 -8.90 -22.95 -7.97
C ILE A 200 -9.66 -22.63 -6.68
N LEU A 201 -9.52 -23.50 -5.67
CA LEU A 201 -10.18 -23.30 -4.39
C LEU A 201 -9.66 -22.03 -3.72
N GLY A 202 -8.37 -21.72 -3.80
CA GLY A 202 -7.81 -20.49 -3.22
C GLY A 202 -8.35 -19.20 -3.85
N LYS A 203 -8.70 -19.19 -5.15
CA LYS A 203 -9.30 -18.02 -5.83
C LYS A 203 -10.79 -17.84 -5.50
N LEU A 204 -11.49 -18.91 -5.12
CA LEU A 204 -12.94 -18.91 -4.96
C LEU A 204 -13.47 -17.78 -4.03
N PRO A 205 -12.89 -17.49 -2.85
CA PRO A 205 -13.40 -16.45 -1.96
C PRO A 205 -13.29 -15.03 -2.53
N SER A 206 -12.16 -14.70 -3.18
CA SER A 206 -11.99 -13.36 -3.79
C SER A 206 -12.87 -13.17 -5.02
N TRP A 207 -13.11 -14.25 -5.76
CA TRP A 207 -14.02 -14.22 -6.91
C TRP A 207 -15.50 -14.06 -6.50
N ALA A 208 -15.93 -14.67 -5.40
CA ALA A 208 -17.29 -14.50 -4.86
C ALA A 208 -17.66 -13.03 -4.56
N ILE A 209 -16.64 -12.19 -4.36
CA ILE A 209 -16.76 -10.76 -4.02
C ILE A 209 -16.33 -9.87 -5.20
N GLY A 210 -16.01 -10.46 -6.37
CA GLY A 210 -15.64 -9.72 -7.57
C GLY A 210 -14.29 -9.01 -7.50
N LEU A 211 -13.36 -9.50 -6.66
CA LEU A 211 -12.03 -8.89 -6.53
C LEU A 211 -11.06 -9.47 -7.58
N PRO A 212 -10.39 -8.60 -8.37
CA PRO A 212 -9.37 -9.02 -9.31
C PRO A 212 -8.16 -9.55 -8.54
N ILE A 213 -7.38 -10.44 -9.17
CA ILE A 213 -6.06 -10.79 -8.67
C ILE A 213 -4.97 -10.13 -9.49
N SER A 214 -3.93 -9.65 -8.82
CA SER A 214 -2.73 -9.12 -9.43
C SER A 214 -1.57 -9.26 -8.44
N THR A 215 -0.35 -9.03 -8.92
CA THR A 215 0.87 -8.96 -8.08
C THR A 215 1.07 -7.58 -7.45
N GLN A 216 0.13 -6.67 -7.64
CA GLN A 216 0.19 -5.30 -7.13
C GLN A 216 -0.64 -5.16 -5.85
N PHE A 217 -0.17 -4.31 -4.94
CA PHE A 217 -0.92 -3.97 -3.73
C PHE A 217 -2.25 -3.27 -4.10
N PRO A 218 -3.36 -3.56 -3.41
CA PRO A 218 -3.52 -4.52 -2.30
C PRO A 218 -4.01 -5.90 -2.75
N TYR A 219 -4.04 -6.19 -4.05
CA TYR A 219 -4.63 -7.42 -4.60
C TYR A 219 -3.70 -8.64 -4.47
N ASP A 220 -2.40 -8.42 -4.32
CA ASP A 220 -1.39 -9.45 -4.06
C ASP A 220 -1.72 -10.35 -2.85
N ARG A 221 -2.40 -9.81 -1.83
CA ARG A 221 -2.88 -10.59 -0.66
C ARG A 221 -3.82 -11.73 -1.05
N LEU A 222 -4.52 -11.62 -2.17
CA LEU A 222 -5.48 -12.63 -2.65
C LEU A 222 -4.78 -13.86 -3.26
N LEU A 223 -3.45 -13.78 -3.46
CA LEU A 223 -2.63 -14.89 -3.92
C LEU A 223 -2.23 -15.85 -2.78
N LEU A 224 -2.29 -15.39 -1.52
CA LEU A 224 -1.96 -16.18 -0.34
C LEU A 224 -2.69 -17.54 -0.28
N PRO A 225 -4.03 -17.63 -0.43
CA PRO A 225 -4.73 -18.91 -0.41
C PRO A 225 -4.39 -19.82 -1.59
N MET A 226 -3.91 -19.27 -2.71
CA MET A 226 -3.51 -20.05 -3.89
C MET A 226 -2.08 -20.58 -3.78
N MET A 227 -1.25 -20.00 -2.89
CA MET A 227 0.18 -20.29 -2.76
C MET A 227 0.46 -21.78 -2.52
N PHE A 228 -0.29 -22.42 -1.62
CA PHE A 228 -0.11 -23.85 -1.33
C PHE A 228 -0.36 -24.73 -2.57
N GLY A 229 -1.41 -24.44 -3.34
CA GLY A 229 -1.69 -25.12 -4.61
C GLY A 229 -0.60 -24.87 -5.66
N SER A 230 -0.13 -23.63 -5.77
CA SER A 230 0.96 -23.24 -6.69
C SER A 230 2.23 -24.05 -6.43
N CYS A 231 2.65 -24.17 -5.17
CA CYS A 231 3.84 -24.94 -4.81
C CYS A 231 3.71 -26.42 -5.19
N LEU A 232 2.55 -27.04 -4.94
CA LEU A 232 2.31 -28.45 -5.32
C LEU A 232 2.34 -28.63 -6.85
N PHE A 233 1.74 -27.68 -7.58
CA PHE A 233 1.73 -27.70 -9.03
C PHE A 233 3.15 -27.60 -9.61
N VAL A 234 3.93 -26.61 -9.19
CA VAL A 234 5.30 -26.40 -9.70
C VAL A 234 6.23 -27.56 -9.35
N VAL A 235 6.18 -28.07 -8.11
CA VAL A 235 6.98 -29.25 -7.74
C VAL A 235 6.56 -30.48 -8.54
N GLY A 236 5.25 -30.67 -8.79
CA GLY A 236 4.73 -31.70 -9.67
C GLY A 236 5.26 -31.58 -11.10
N CYS A 237 5.22 -30.38 -11.68
CA CYS A 237 5.77 -30.09 -13.01
C CYS A 237 7.28 -30.36 -13.08
N ILE A 238 8.06 -29.88 -12.12
CA ILE A 238 9.51 -30.12 -12.06
C ILE A 238 9.79 -31.63 -12.01
N LYS A 239 9.03 -32.36 -11.18
CA LYS A 239 9.19 -33.81 -11.04
C LYS A 239 8.80 -34.56 -12.32
N TYR A 240 7.71 -34.17 -12.98
CA TYR A 240 7.21 -34.84 -14.18
C TYR A 240 8.13 -34.60 -15.39
N PHE A 241 8.47 -33.34 -15.69
CA PHE A 241 9.23 -32.99 -16.89
C PHE A 241 10.74 -33.27 -16.76
N ILE A 242 11.29 -33.33 -15.55
CA ILE A 242 12.74 -33.54 -15.30
C ILE A 242 12.99 -34.91 -14.64
N SER A 243 12.00 -35.81 -14.65
CA SER A 243 11.86 -37.03 -13.85
C SER A 243 13.13 -37.87 -13.65
N TYR A 244 13.95 -38.07 -14.68
CA TYR A 244 15.14 -38.93 -14.66
C TYR A 244 16.44 -38.26 -14.13
N ARG A 245 16.42 -36.96 -13.81
CA ARG A 245 17.62 -36.19 -13.48
C ARG A 245 17.51 -35.53 -12.11
N TYR A 246 17.58 -36.33 -11.05
CA TYR A 246 17.42 -35.85 -9.66
C TYR A 246 18.31 -34.64 -9.32
N LYS A 247 19.59 -34.66 -9.76
CA LYS A 247 20.51 -33.52 -9.57
C LYS A 247 19.98 -32.24 -10.23
N LYS A 248 19.39 -32.33 -11.42
CA LYS A 248 18.80 -31.17 -12.10
C LYS A 248 17.55 -30.66 -11.39
N GLN A 249 16.70 -31.55 -10.86
CA GLN A 249 15.54 -31.15 -10.05
C GLN A 249 15.99 -30.38 -8.80
N GLN A 250 17.00 -30.88 -8.09
CA GLN A 250 17.56 -30.20 -6.91
C GLN A 250 18.14 -28.84 -7.28
N ILE A 251 18.92 -28.73 -8.36
CA ILE A 251 19.48 -27.46 -8.84
C ILE A 251 18.36 -26.43 -9.09
N ILE A 252 17.30 -26.83 -9.78
CA ILE A 252 16.19 -25.92 -10.11
C ILE A 252 15.45 -25.48 -8.84
N ILE A 253 15.20 -26.39 -7.91
CA ILE A 253 14.55 -26.06 -6.64
C ILE A 253 15.43 -25.11 -5.81
N ILE A 254 16.72 -25.36 -5.71
CA ILE A 254 17.69 -24.49 -5.01
C ILE A 254 17.70 -23.10 -5.65
N LEU A 255 17.73 -23.02 -6.98
CA LEU A 255 17.72 -21.76 -7.71
C LEU A 255 16.43 -20.98 -7.43
N LEU A 256 15.26 -21.61 -7.62
CA LEU A 256 13.97 -20.98 -7.38
C LEU A 256 13.84 -20.48 -5.94
N PHE A 257 14.25 -21.29 -4.95
CA PHE A 257 14.20 -20.90 -3.56
C PHE A 257 15.15 -19.73 -3.26
N SER A 258 16.37 -19.76 -3.78
CA SER A 258 17.35 -18.68 -3.57
C SER A 258 16.85 -17.35 -4.16
N PHE A 259 16.31 -17.37 -5.38
CA PHE A 259 15.68 -16.20 -6.00
C PHE A 259 14.41 -15.75 -5.26
N ALA A 260 13.60 -16.67 -4.73
CA ALA A 260 12.45 -16.33 -3.91
C ALA A 260 12.86 -15.61 -2.62
N VAL A 261 13.96 -16.02 -1.97
CA VAL A 261 14.54 -15.29 -0.83
C VAL A 261 14.97 -13.88 -1.25
N GLY A 262 15.64 -13.74 -2.40
CA GLY A 262 15.99 -12.43 -2.98
C GLY A 262 14.76 -11.55 -3.22
N MET A 263 13.67 -12.11 -3.74
CA MET A 263 12.41 -11.37 -3.96
C MET A 263 11.78 -10.93 -2.65
N ASN A 264 11.77 -11.77 -1.62
CA ASN A 264 11.25 -11.39 -0.30
C ASN A 264 12.07 -10.24 0.30
N PHE A 265 13.39 -10.25 0.14
CA PHE A 265 14.24 -9.13 0.56
C PHE A 265 13.96 -7.86 -0.24
N TYR A 266 13.81 -7.97 -1.57
CA TYR A 266 13.44 -6.86 -2.43
C TYR A 266 12.12 -6.24 -1.97
N THR A 267 11.07 -7.06 -1.78
CA THR A 267 9.77 -6.61 -1.26
C THR A 267 9.90 -5.99 0.13
N ALA A 268 10.65 -6.59 1.06
CA ALA A 268 10.88 -5.99 2.37
C ALA A 268 11.52 -4.60 2.28
N ASN A 269 12.47 -4.41 1.36
CA ASN A 269 13.10 -3.11 1.14
C ASN A 269 12.16 -2.09 0.45
N THR A 270 11.20 -2.51 -0.39
CA THR A 270 10.17 -1.59 -0.91
C THR A 270 9.25 -1.10 0.19
N TYR A 271 8.80 -1.99 1.09
CA TYR A 271 8.05 -1.58 2.29
C TYR A 271 8.86 -0.66 3.20
N ARG A 272 10.16 -0.92 3.38
CA ARG A 272 11.04 -0.03 4.16
C ARG A 272 11.12 1.37 3.54
N ARG A 273 11.31 1.48 2.22
CA ARG A 273 11.37 2.78 1.52
C ARG A 273 10.05 3.55 1.63
N ASP A 274 8.93 2.86 1.40
CA ASP A 274 7.60 3.43 1.57
C ASP A 274 7.39 3.93 3.01
N TRP A 275 7.86 3.17 4.00
CA TRP A 275 7.82 3.58 5.39
C TRP A 275 8.67 4.82 5.69
N GLU A 276 9.87 4.94 5.11
CA GLU A 276 10.68 6.16 5.22
C GLU A 276 9.93 7.36 4.63
N GLN A 277 9.28 7.20 3.49
CA GLN A 277 8.50 8.26 2.85
C GLN A 277 7.25 8.64 3.67
N GLN A 278 6.57 7.69 4.30
CA GLN A 278 5.48 7.99 5.23
C GLN A 278 5.95 8.82 6.42
N LYS A 279 7.13 8.49 6.99
CA LYS A 279 7.70 9.27 8.10
C LYS A 279 8.06 10.68 7.65
N ASP A 280 8.71 10.82 6.50
CA ASP A 280 9.05 12.12 5.93
C ASP A 280 7.80 12.98 5.70
N PHE A 281 6.78 12.42 5.04
CA PHE A 281 5.48 13.07 4.86
C PHE A 281 4.90 13.59 6.18
N PHE A 282 4.82 12.77 7.23
CA PHE A 282 4.24 13.19 8.50
C PHE A 282 5.09 14.26 9.21
N TRP A 283 6.42 14.19 9.12
CA TRP A 283 7.29 15.23 9.68
C TRP A 283 7.14 16.56 8.95
N GLN A 284 7.12 16.54 7.62
CA GLN A 284 6.84 17.73 6.82
C GLN A 284 5.45 18.31 7.14
N LEU A 285 4.44 17.45 7.28
CA LEU A 285 3.10 17.87 7.70
C LEU A 285 3.13 18.58 9.07
N ILE A 286 3.82 18.01 10.06
CA ILE A 286 3.94 18.61 11.41
C ILE A 286 4.70 19.94 11.38
N TRP A 287 5.74 20.06 10.55
CA TRP A 287 6.48 21.31 10.43
C TRP A 287 5.64 22.43 9.86
N ARG A 288 4.83 22.12 8.83
CA ARG A 288 3.93 23.06 8.15
C ARG A 288 2.63 23.34 8.91
N ILE A 289 2.13 22.35 9.65
CA ILE A 289 0.88 22.37 10.42
C ILE A 289 1.21 21.96 11.86
N PRO A 290 1.74 22.84 12.71
CA PRO A 290 2.13 22.45 14.07
C PRO A 290 0.94 22.06 14.94
N SER A 291 -0.19 22.74 14.78
CA SER A 291 -1.47 22.46 15.44
C SER A 291 -2.62 22.57 14.43
N LEU A 292 -3.62 21.70 14.58
CA LEU A 292 -4.75 21.56 13.65
C LEU A 292 -6.08 21.56 14.42
N LYS A 293 -7.00 22.45 14.04
CA LYS A 293 -8.33 22.53 14.66
C LYS A 293 -9.14 21.25 14.45
N LYS A 294 -9.90 20.84 15.47
CA LYS A 294 -10.76 19.63 15.42
C LYS A 294 -11.82 19.73 14.33
N ASP A 295 -12.22 18.58 13.77
CA ASP A 295 -13.19 18.42 12.68
C ASP A 295 -12.65 18.90 11.32
N THR A 296 -11.35 18.70 11.07
CA THR A 296 -10.69 19.09 9.82
C THR A 296 -10.52 17.90 8.87
N ILE A 297 -10.78 18.15 7.60
CA ILE A 297 -10.48 17.21 6.51
C ILE A 297 -9.18 17.65 5.85
N LEU A 298 -8.24 16.73 5.65
CA LEU A 298 -7.06 16.98 4.82
C LEU A 298 -7.31 16.38 3.45
N ILE A 299 -7.28 17.21 2.40
CA ILE A 299 -7.56 16.80 1.02
C ILE A 299 -6.27 16.86 0.21
N THR A 300 -6.01 15.79 -0.55
CA THR A 300 -4.96 15.76 -1.58
C THR A 300 -5.41 14.84 -2.71
N HIS A 301 -4.77 14.89 -3.88
CA HIS A 301 -5.14 14.00 -5.00
C HIS A 301 -4.85 12.54 -4.68
N GLU A 302 -3.58 12.27 -4.44
CA GLU A 302 -3.04 11.03 -3.92
C GLU A 302 -1.64 11.32 -3.38
N LEU A 303 -1.18 10.53 -2.42
CA LEU A 303 0.22 10.59 -2.00
C LEU A 303 1.05 9.59 -2.80
N PRO A 304 2.35 9.87 -3.02
CA PRO A 304 3.30 8.96 -3.67
C PRO A 304 3.67 7.76 -2.77
N LEU A 305 2.67 7.14 -2.14
CA LEU A 305 2.80 6.01 -1.21
C LEU A 305 2.11 4.79 -1.81
N LYS A 306 2.78 3.64 -1.76
CA LYS A 306 2.37 2.40 -2.44
C LYS A 306 1.60 1.44 -1.55
N TYR A 307 1.97 1.32 -0.26
CA TYR A 307 1.47 0.24 0.61
C TYR A 307 0.45 0.72 1.66
N VAL A 308 -0.08 1.92 1.49
CA VAL A 308 -1.03 2.55 2.40
C VAL A 308 -2.01 3.41 1.63
N THR A 309 -3.22 3.58 2.16
CA THR A 309 -4.25 4.45 1.59
C THR A 309 -4.63 5.55 2.57
N ASP A 310 -5.32 6.57 2.07
CA ASP A 310 -5.95 7.66 2.83
C ASP A 310 -6.60 7.21 4.15
N ASN A 311 -7.38 6.14 4.11
CA ASN A 311 -8.04 5.56 5.27
C ASN A 311 -7.04 5.17 6.36
N SER A 312 -5.96 4.47 6.02
CA SER A 312 -4.97 4.04 7.02
C SER A 312 -4.16 5.22 7.56
N LEU A 313 -3.84 6.21 6.71
CA LEU A 313 -3.13 7.42 7.13
C LEU A 313 -3.97 8.30 8.05
N SER A 314 -5.29 8.29 7.91
CA SER A 314 -6.20 9.00 8.82
C SER A 314 -6.05 8.55 10.28
N ALA A 315 -5.73 7.27 10.53
CA ALA A 315 -5.45 6.79 11.88
C ALA A 315 -4.15 7.39 12.44
N ALA A 316 -3.07 7.39 11.64
CA ALA A 316 -1.79 8.00 12.02
C ALA A 316 -1.94 9.51 12.26
N LEU A 317 -2.73 10.20 11.43
CA LEU A 317 -3.04 11.61 11.59
C LEU A 317 -3.71 11.91 12.95
N ASN A 318 -4.66 11.09 13.39
CA ASN A 318 -5.30 11.27 14.71
C ASN A 318 -4.36 10.94 15.86
N TRP A 319 -3.46 9.95 15.71
CA TRP A 319 -2.42 9.70 16.72
C TRP A 319 -1.40 10.84 16.85
N ILE A 320 -1.22 11.66 15.80
CA ILE A 320 -0.34 12.83 15.82
C ILE A 320 -1.05 14.03 16.45
N TYR A 321 -2.21 14.42 15.92
CA TYR A 321 -2.88 15.67 16.32
C TYR A 321 -3.87 15.53 17.48
N ASN A 322 -4.27 14.30 17.85
CA ASN A 322 -5.19 14.04 18.95
C ASN A 322 -4.86 12.73 19.69
N PRO A 323 -3.64 12.58 20.23
CA PRO A 323 -3.16 11.34 20.85
C PRO A 323 -3.93 10.92 22.11
N SER A 324 -4.59 11.88 22.79
CA SER A 324 -5.30 11.66 24.06
C SER A 324 -6.81 11.44 23.86
N ASN A 325 -7.23 11.04 22.67
CA ASN A 325 -8.63 10.76 22.39
C ASN A 325 -9.02 9.34 22.82
N TYR A 326 -9.93 9.25 23.79
CA TYR A 326 -10.50 8.00 24.28
C TYR A 326 -11.99 7.87 23.95
N THR A 327 -12.49 8.70 23.04
CA THR A 327 -13.90 8.71 22.60
C THR A 327 -14.08 7.96 21.27
N HIS A 328 -15.33 7.79 20.85
CA HIS A 328 -15.64 7.24 19.52
C HIS A 328 -15.65 8.32 18.42
N ASP A 329 -15.45 9.59 18.78
CA ASP A 329 -15.42 10.70 17.82
C ASP A 329 -14.01 10.87 17.25
N MET A 330 -13.91 11.02 15.94
CA MET A 330 -12.66 11.19 15.20
C MET A 330 -12.59 12.63 14.68
N ASN A 331 -11.49 13.33 14.97
CA ASN A 331 -11.38 14.76 14.69
C ASN A 331 -10.78 15.09 13.32
N TYR A 332 -10.05 14.14 12.72
CA TYR A 332 -9.33 14.38 11.48
C TYR A 332 -9.54 13.25 10.49
N MET A 333 -9.73 13.58 9.22
CA MET A 333 -9.84 12.61 8.14
C MET A 333 -8.93 13.04 6.99
N LEU A 334 -8.11 12.12 6.49
CA LEU A 334 -7.32 12.33 5.27
C LEU A 334 -8.09 11.68 4.11
N VAL A 335 -8.30 12.45 3.04
CA VAL A 335 -9.08 12.06 1.87
C VAL A 335 -8.25 12.23 0.61
N TYR A 336 -8.17 11.16 -0.19
CA TYR A 336 -7.67 11.24 -1.56
C TYR A 336 -8.82 11.62 -2.51
N SER A 337 -8.77 12.79 -3.14
CA SER A 337 -9.80 13.22 -4.08
C SER A 337 -9.93 12.23 -5.24
N LYS A 338 -8.82 11.68 -5.74
CA LYS A 338 -8.80 10.62 -6.76
C LYS A 338 -9.68 9.42 -6.42
N ALA A 339 -9.72 9.03 -5.14
CA ALA A 339 -10.42 7.83 -4.69
C ALA A 339 -11.81 8.11 -4.12
N ARG A 340 -12.12 9.37 -3.77
CA ARG A 340 -13.28 9.72 -2.93
C ARG A 340 -14.20 10.77 -3.53
N LEU A 341 -13.76 11.53 -4.53
CA LEU A 341 -14.60 12.53 -5.19
C LEU A 341 -15.81 11.84 -5.86
N GLY A 342 -17.01 12.38 -5.62
CA GLY A 342 -18.28 11.74 -6.00
C GLY A 342 -18.70 10.60 -5.07
N GLY A 343 -17.96 10.36 -3.99
CA GLY A 343 -18.16 9.26 -3.05
C GLY A 343 -18.61 9.72 -1.66
N PRO A 344 -18.80 8.79 -0.70
CA PRO A 344 -19.37 9.13 0.61
C PRO A 344 -18.54 10.05 1.52
N TRP A 345 -17.24 10.17 1.23
CA TRP A 345 -16.26 10.95 2.00
C TRP A 345 -15.91 12.30 1.35
N LEU A 346 -16.21 12.47 0.05
CA LEU A 346 -16.10 13.73 -0.68
C LEU A 346 -17.18 13.74 -1.78
N PRO A 347 -18.45 13.96 -1.43
CA PRO A 347 -19.56 13.82 -2.37
C PRO A 347 -19.49 14.83 -3.52
N ASP A 348 -19.12 16.05 -3.18
CA ASP A 348 -19.00 17.21 -4.07
C ASP A 348 -17.91 18.15 -3.51
N LEU A 349 -17.76 19.30 -4.16
CA LEU A 349 -16.82 20.35 -3.79
C LEU A 349 -17.56 21.59 -3.26
N ASP A 350 -18.75 21.39 -2.70
CA ASP A 350 -19.52 22.45 -2.06
C ASP A 350 -19.01 22.65 -0.61
N PRO A 351 -18.53 23.85 -0.24
CA PRO A 351 -18.08 24.15 1.11
C PRO A 351 -19.12 23.84 2.20
N ASP A 352 -20.41 23.88 1.90
CA ASP A 352 -21.50 23.65 2.86
C ASP A 352 -21.82 22.17 3.10
N THR A 353 -21.23 21.26 2.32
CA THR A 353 -21.46 19.82 2.47
C THR A 353 -20.93 19.29 3.79
N VAL A 354 -21.84 18.79 4.63
CA VAL A 354 -21.53 18.14 5.91
C VAL A 354 -21.17 16.68 5.71
N ILE A 355 -20.05 16.26 6.27
CA ILE A 355 -19.57 14.87 6.24
C ILE A 355 -19.70 14.28 7.64
N LYS A 356 -20.61 13.32 7.80
CA LYS A 356 -20.74 12.53 9.04
C LYS A 356 -20.77 11.05 8.71
N ARG A 357 -19.68 10.34 9.02
CA ARG A 357 -19.48 8.95 8.57
C ARG A 357 -18.74 8.11 9.60
N SER A 358 -19.07 6.82 9.63
CA SER A 358 -18.35 5.85 10.46
C SER A 358 -17.05 5.44 9.78
N TYR A 359 -15.93 5.64 10.47
CA TYR A 359 -14.62 5.11 10.15
C TYR A 359 -14.36 3.90 11.05
N ARG A 360 -14.68 2.70 10.56
CA ARG A 360 -14.65 1.46 11.37
C ARG A 360 -15.50 1.62 12.65
N THR A 361 -14.85 1.66 13.81
CA THR A 361 -15.49 1.84 15.12
C THR A 361 -15.61 3.31 15.53
N LEU A 362 -15.01 4.24 14.79
CA LEU A 362 -15.04 5.67 15.07
C LEU A 362 -16.07 6.39 14.18
N ILE A 363 -16.43 7.61 14.56
CA ILE A 363 -17.32 8.48 13.82
C ILE A 363 -16.59 9.78 13.54
N PHE A 364 -16.39 10.10 12.28
CA PHE A 364 -15.90 11.41 11.85
C PHE A 364 -17.09 12.33 11.57
N SER A 365 -17.01 13.56 12.06
CA SER A 365 -17.93 14.65 11.73
C SER A 365 -17.14 15.87 11.30
N GLY A 366 -17.43 16.43 10.13
CA GLY A 366 -16.75 17.59 9.58
C GLY A 366 -17.54 18.21 8.43
N GLN A 367 -16.93 19.17 7.75
CA GLN A 367 -17.54 19.89 6.63
C GLN A 367 -16.49 20.10 5.54
N VAL A 368 -16.89 20.02 4.28
CA VAL A 368 -15.99 20.13 3.12
C VAL A 368 -15.26 21.48 3.11
N GLY A 369 -15.93 22.59 3.43
CA GLY A 369 -15.31 23.91 3.56
C GLY A 369 -14.42 24.12 4.80
N LYS A 370 -14.29 23.11 5.67
CA LYS A 370 -13.32 23.10 6.79
C LYS A 370 -12.15 22.18 6.47
N ALA A 371 -11.70 22.22 5.21
CA ALA A 371 -10.60 21.40 4.74
C ALA A 371 -9.26 22.14 4.83
N VAL A 372 -8.18 21.38 4.81
CA VAL A 372 -6.85 21.86 4.46
C VAL A 372 -6.42 21.06 3.24
N VAL A 373 -6.26 21.74 2.12
CA VAL A 373 -5.81 21.11 0.88
C VAL A 373 -4.30 21.17 0.81
N PHE A 374 -3.66 20.08 0.42
CA PHE A 374 -2.22 20.01 0.36
C PHE A 374 -1.73 19.13 -0.79
N TYR A 375 -0.48 19.34 -1.16
CA TYR A 375 0.25 18.57 -2.16
C TYR A 375 1.58 18.11 -1.57
N TYR A 376 1.92 16.84 -1.75
CA TYR A 376 3.20 16.28 -1.35
C TYR A 376 3.84 15.62 -2.58
N PRO A 377 4.85 16.26 -3.19
CA PRO A 377 5.46 15.76 -4.42
C PRO A 377 6.38 14.56 -4.16
N VAL A 378 6.82 13.90 -5.24
CA VAL A 378 7.87 12.88 -5.18
C VAL A 378 9.23 13.53 -4.88
N ASP A 379 9.48 14.68 -5.51
CA ASP A 379 10.69 15.49 -5.37
C ASP A 379 10.31 16.88 -4.83
N GLY A 380 11.05 17.38 -3.84
CA GLY A 380 10.75 18.64 -3.15
C GLY A 380 9.89 18.47 -1.89
N CYS A 381 9.28 19.57 -1.46
CA CYS A 381 8.64 19.67 -0.16
C CYS A 381 7.10 19.73 -0.22
N LEU A 382 6.45 19.37 0.88
CA LEU A 382 5.01 19.51 1.09
C LEU A 382 4.56 20.96 0.84
N ARG A 383 3.39 21.17 0.26
CA ARG A 383 2.79 22.50 0.08
C ARG A 383 1.35 22.46 0.55
N VAL A 384 0.96 23.37 1.43
CA VAL A 384 -0.46 23.62 1.71
C VAL A 384 -0.97 24.56 0.63
N LEU A 385 -2.05 24.17 -0.04
CA LEU A 385 -2.63 24.90 -1.15
C LEU A 385 -3.72 25.84 -0.63
N ASP A 386 -3.83 27.01 -1.24
CA ASP A 386 -4.79 28.06 -0.86
C ASP A 386 -5.01 29.00 -2.06
N GLU A 387 -6.08 29.81 -2.02
CA GLU A 387 -6.43 30.70 -3.15
C GLU A 387 -5.45 31.85 -3.37
N VAL A 388 -4.56 32.15 -2.41
CA VAL A 388 -3.73 33.35 -2.39
C VAL A 388 -2.29 33.06 -2.79
N TYR A 389 -1.65 32.08 -2.16
CA TYR A 389 -0.21 31.86 -2.30
C TYR A 389 0.13 30.62 -3.14
N ASN A 390 -0.48 29.49 -2.84
CA ASN A 390 -0.25 28.21 -3.51
C ASN A 390 -1.54 27.80 -4.26
N ASN A 391 -1.90 28.63 -5.23
CA ASN A 391 -3.20 28.62 -5.90
C ASN A 391 -3.26 27.75 -7.16
N LYS A 392 -4.38 27.82 -7.87
CA LYS A 392 -4.61 27.02 -9.08
C LYS A 392 -3.64 27.36 -10.20
N GLU A 393 -3.23 28.63 -10.34
CA GLU A 393 -2.25 29.08 -11.33
C GLU A 393 -0.87 28.46 -11.07
N ALA A 394 -0.45 28.38 -9.80
CA ALA A 394 0.81 27.77 -9.38
C ALA A 394 0.86 26.23 -9.54
N PHE A 395 -0.31 25.59 -9.62
CA PHE A 395 -0.43 24.13 -9.71
C PHE A 395 -1.25 23.70 -10.93
N GLN A 396 -1.28 24.51 -11.99
CA GLN A 396 -2.09 24.28 -13.20
C GLN A 396 -1.73 22.98 -13.95
N ASP A 397 -0.51 22.48 -13.76
CA ASP A 397 -0.01 21.23 -14.34
C ASP A 397 -0.47 19.99 -13.56
N LYS A 398 -1.10 20.18 -12.41
CA LYS A 398 -1.61 19.09 -11.57
C LYS A 398 -3.03 18.70 -11.97
N ASP A 399 -3.41 17.49 -11.57
CA ASP A 399 -4.72 16.93 -11.87
C ASP A 399 -5.86 17.85 -11.38
N TYR A 400 -6.92 17.98 -12.18
CA TYR A 400 -8.06 18.84 -11.85
C TYR A 400 -8.73 18.45 -10.53
N MET A 401 -8.69 17.17 -10.16
CA MET A 401 -9.20 16.69 -8.88
C MET A 401 -8.40 17.22 -7.67
N LEU A 402 -7.20 17.78 -7.88
CA LEU A 402 -6.48 18.56 -6.87
C LEU A 402 -6.85 20.03 -6.99
N THR A 403 -6.68 20.62 -8.18
CA THR A 403 -6.75 22.07 -8.36
C THR A 403 -8.15 22.62 -8.12
N ASP A 404 -9.19 21.87 -8.45
CA ASP A 404 -10.58 22.22 -8.16
C ASP A 404 -10.93 22.06 -6.68
N THR A 405 -10.04 21.53 -5.83
CA THR A 405 -10.26 21.46 -4.37
C THR A 405 -9.64 22.63 -3.62
N ILE A 406 -8.80 23.45 -4.27
CA ILE A 406 -8.01 24.49 -3.60
C ILE A 406 -8.90 25.52 -2.88
N HIS A 407 -10.05 25.88 -3.45
CA HIS A 407 -11.00 26.83 -2.85
C HIS A 407 -11.62 26.33 -1.53
N LEU A 408 -11.50 25.04 -1.24
CA LEU A 408 -11.98 24.44 0.02
C LEU A 408 -10.99 24.61 1.18
N SER A 409 -9.76 25.03 0.89
CA SER A 409 -8.69 25.10 1.88
C SER A 409 -8.89 26.30 2.81
N ASP A 410 -9.22 26.03 4.06
CA ASP A 410 -9.34 27.03 5.12
C ASP A 410 -8.04 27.10 5.92
N MET A 411 -7.25 28.14 5.66
CA MET A 411 -5.98 28.38 6.35
C MET A 411 -6.15 28.64 7.85
N SER A 412 -7.34 29.08 8.30
CA SER A 412 -7.63 29.34 9.72
C SER A 412 -7.65 28.06 10.56
N ARG A 413 -7.65 26.88 9.92
CA ARG A 413 -7.57 25.56 10.57
C ARG A 413 -6.17 25.26 11.11
N ILE A 414 -5.14 25.94 10.60
CA ILE A 414 -3.73 25.76 10.97
C ILE A 414 -3.33 26.80 12.01
N GLU A 415 -2.90 26.34 13.18
CA GLU A 415 -2.52 27.20 14.31
C GLU A 415 -0.99 27.21 14.50
N SER A 416 -0.37 28.40 14.47
CA SER A 416 1.08 28.59 14.65
C SER A 416 1.51 28.64 16.12
N GLU A 417 0.66 29.18 17.00
CA GLU A 417 0.96 29.38 18.43
C GLU A 417 0.64 28.16 19.32
N GLY A 418 0.18 27.05 18.72
CA GLY A 418 -0.08 25.81 19.43
C GLY A 418 1.20 25.04 19.77
N SER A 419 1.13 24.14 20.76
CA SER A 419 2.18 23.15 20.98
C SER A 419 2.28 22.25 19.74
N GLN A 420 3.46 22.22 19.11
CA GLN A 420 3.72 21.35 17.96
C GLN A 420 3.30 19.92 18.28
N ALA A 421 2.52 19.31 17.38
CA ALA A 421 2.07 17.94 17.51
C ALA A 421 3.28 17.00 17.70
N ILE A 422 3.18 16.10 18.68
CA ILE A 422 4.24 15.13 18.99
C ILE A 422 3.81 13.80 18.39
N PRO A 423 4.48 13.32 17.33
CA PRO A 423 4.09 12.08 16.69
C PRO A 423 4.39 10.89 17.61
N PRO A 424 3.62 9.80 17.50
CA PRO A 424 3.87 8.60 18.27
C PRO A 424 5.22 7.98 17.93
N ARG A 425 5.84 7.30 18.90
CA ARG A 425 7.22 6.77 18.80
C ARG A 425 7.52 5.97 17.54
N PHE A 426 6.52 5.27 16.96
CA PHE A 426 6.74 4.47 15.76
C PHE A 426 7.05 5.33 14.53
N ILE A 427 6.51 6.55 14.39
CA ILE A 427 6.86 7.52 13.33
C ILE A 427 8.35 7.91 13.39
N GLY A 428 8.99 7.69 14.54
CA GLY A 428 10.41 7.94 14.73
C GLY A 428 10.68 9.29 15.37
N LYS A 429 11.98 9.62 15.48
CA LYS A 429 12.43 10.93 15.95
C LYS A 429 12.33 11.94 14.82
N GLU A 430 12.31 13.21 15.19
CA GLU A 430 12.42 14.30 14.23
C GLU A 430 13.70 14.14 13.40
N PRO A 431 13.61 14.14 12.06
CA PRO A 431 14.79 14.09 11.21
C PRO A 431 15.58 15.40 11.33
N SER A 432 16.83 15.38 10.90
CA SER A 432 17.64 16.59 10.83
C SER A 432 16.96 17.64 9.96
N HIS A 433 16.94 18.89 10.42
CA HIS A 433 16.36 20.01 9.69
C HIS A 433 17.13 20.24 8.38
N ASN A 434 16.44 20.03 7.27
CA ASN A 434 16.91 20.21 5.89
C ASN A 434 16.16 21.39 5.25
N TRP A 435 16.35 21.61 3.95
CA TRP A 435 15.64 22.65 3.18
C TRP A 435 14.12 22.66 3.45
N CYS A 436 13.46 21.51 3.39
CA CYS A 436 12.01 21.42 3.60
C CYS A 436 11.58 21.90 4.99
N TYR A 437 12.36 21.65 6.05
CA TYR A 437 12.05 22.19 7.36
C TYR A 437 11.94 23.73 7.32
N TYR A 438 12.95 24.40 6.79
CA TYR A 438 12.99 25.87 6.74
C TYR A 438 11.93 26.44 5.81
N LEU A 439 11.74 25.83 4.64
CA LEU A 439 10.68 26.22 3.70
C LEU A 439 9.29 26.13 4.34
N LEU A 440 8.98 25.03 5.03
CA LEU A 440 7.66 24.83 5.64
C LEU A 440 7.41 25.77 6.80
N LYS A 441 8.46 26.10 7.57
CA LYS A 441 8.40 27.15 8.60
C LYS A 441 8.25 28.55 7.99
N ALA A 442 8.85 28.80 6.82
CA ALA A 442 8.70 30.05 6.08
C ALA A 442 7.28 30.19 5.51
N GLU A 443 6.72 29.16 4.89
CA GLU A 443 5.33 29.17 4.43
C GLU A 443 4.33 29.32 5.59
N LEU A 444 4.60 28.70 6.74
CA LEU A 444 3.80 28.93 7.94
C LEU A 444 3.91 30.38 8.42
N ALA A 445 5.11 30.98 8.42
CA ALA A 445 5.29 32.39 8.76
C ALA A 445 4.61 33.33 7.76
N ARG A 446 4.58 32.96 6.47
CA ARG A 446 3.91 33.69 5.39
C ARG A 446 2.40 33.82 5.63
N GLN A 447 1.76 32.79 6.19
CA GLN A 447 0.35 32.83 6.58
C GLN A 447 0.02 33.95 7.58
N TYR A 448 1.00 34.36 8.40
CA TYR A 448 0.87 35.45 9.38
C TYR A 448 1.64 36.71 8.94
N GLN A 449 2.06 36.77 7.67
CA GLN A 449 2.82 37.88 7.08
C GLN A 449 4.07 38.29 7.88
N ASN A 450 4.71 37.33 8.55
CA ASN A 450 5.93 37.60 9.31
C ASN A 450 7.16 37.53 8.38
N TRP A 451 7.35 38.58 7.60
CA TRP A 451 8.39 38.66 6.56
C TRP A 451 9.82 38.61 7.12
N GLU A 452 10.06 39.24 8.28
CA GLU A 452 11.38 39.22 8.92
C GLU A 452 11.80 37.79 9.31
N LYS A 453 10.86 37.01 9.85
CA LYS A 453 11.10 35.60 10.18
C LYS A 453 11.40 34.77 8.94
N ILE A 454 10.74 35.03 7.81
CA ILE A 454 10.98 34.31 6.56
C ILE A 454 12.41 34.54 6.06
N ILE A 455 12.88 35.79 6.07
CA ILE A 455 14.25 36.11 5.69
C ILE A 455 15.26 35.48 6.66
N GLY A 456 15.01 35.50 7.97
CA GLY A 456 15.88 34.83 8.95
C GLY A 456 15.99 33.32 8.72
N LEU A 457 14.89 32.66 8.35
CA LEU A 457 14.89 31.25 7.96
C LEU A 457 15.68 31.02 6.67
N PHE A 458 15.59 31.92 5.69
CA PHE A 458 16.36 31.84 4.45
C PHE A 458 17.87 31.92 4.70
N TYR A 459 18.34 32.92 5.47
CA TYR A 459 19.76 33.03 5.78
C TYR A 459 20.29 31.79 6.53
N SER A 460 19.47 31.19 7.39
CA SER A 460 19.81 29.92 8.04
C SER A 460 20.05 28.79 7.03
N THR A 461 19.28 28.76 5.92
CA THR A 461 19.52 27.78 4.84
C THR A 461 20.81 28.05 4.07
N GLU A 462 21.14 29.32 3.81
CA GLU A 462 22.38 29.69 3.12
C GLU A 462 23.61 29.33 3.95
N GLU A 463 23.59 29.61 5.26
CA GLU A 463 24.68 29.27 6.19
C GLU A 463 24.93 27.76 6.26
N LEU A 464 23.88 26.96 6.17
CA LEU A 464 23.95 25.49 6.20
C LEU A 464 24.22 24.86 4.83
N GLY A 465 24.29 25.67 3.76
CA GLY A 465 24.50 25.20 2.39
C GLY A 465 23.32 24.39 1.84
N TYR A 466 22.10 24.66 2.31
CA TYR A 466 20.88 24.03 1.79
C TYR A 466 20.32 24.83 0.62
N SER A 467 19.77 24.13 -0.36
CA SER A 467 19.15 24.70 -1.56
C SER A 467 17.83 24.00 -1.86
N ALA A 468 16.96 24.70 -2.59
CA ALA A 468 15.73 24.12 -3.11
C ALA A 468 15.98 22.98 -4.10
N GLU A 469 15.09 21.99 -4.08
CA GLU A 469 15.02 20.97 -5.12
C GLU A 469 14.23 21.49 -6.33
N LEU A 470 13.18 22.30 -6.06
CA LEU A 470 12.33 22.89 -7.08
C LEU A 470 12.45 24.42 -7.09
N PRO A 471 12.59 25.07 -8.27
CA PRO A 471 12.67 26.52 -8.35
C PRO A 471 11.51 27.26 -7.66
N SER A 472 10.29 26.72 -7.75
CA SER A 472 9.07 27.28 -7.14
C SER A 472 9.08 27.30 -5.59
N GLU A 473 10.04 26.65 -4.93
CA GLU A 473 10.23 26.72 -3.48
C GLU A 473 10.89 28.03 -3.05
N TYR A 474 11.57 28.74 -3.95
CA TYR A 474 12.13 30.06 -3.63
C TYR A 474 11.08 31.18 -3.57
N MET A 475 9.86 30.94 -4.06
CA MET A 475 8.80 31.96 -4.18
C MET A 475 8.44 32.65 -2.86
N VAL A 476 8.40 31.90 -1.75
CA VAL A 476 8.10 32.48 -0.42
C VAL A 476 9.19 33.44 0.04
N PHE A 477 10.45 33.17 -0.30
CA PHE A 477 11.59 34.00 0.07
C PHE A 477 11.69 35.23 -0.83
N LEU A 478 11.46 35.06 -2.14
CA LEU A 478 11.34 36.18 -3.08
C LEU A 478 10.31 37.19 -2.58
N GLU A 479 9.11 36.72 -2.22
CA GLU A 479 8.05 37.58 -1.69
C GLU A 479 8.51 38.32 -0.43
N ALA A 480 9.13 37.64 0.53
CA ALA A 480 9.60 38.28 1.76
C ALA A 480 10.67 39.35 1.52
N PHE A 481 11.61 39.13 0.60
CA PHE A 481 12.62 40.14 0.25
C PHE A 481 12.00 41.37 -0.41
N ILE A 482 11.03 41.19 -1.30
CA ILE A 482 10.30 42.30 -1.94
C ILE A 482 9.52 43.09 -0.89
N GLN A 483 8.80 42.41 0.01
CA GLN A 483 7.99 43.05 1.06
C GLN A 483 8.82 43.89 2.05
N LEU A 484 10.10 43.56 2.22
CA LEU A 484 11.03 44.29 3.10
C LEU A 484 11.98 45.23 2.35
N GLY A 485 11.81 45.40 1.04
CA GLY A 485 12.62 46.33 0.22
C GLY A 485 14.05 45.87 -0.09
N TYR A 486 14.37 44.59 0.13
CA TYR A 486 15.70 44.03 -0.15
C TYR A 486 15.83 43.60 -1.62
N PHE A 487 15.74 44.56 -2.55
CA PHE A 487 15.63 44.28 -3.99
C PHE A 487 16.83 43.57 -4.59
N GLU A 488 18.06 43.88 -4.15
CA GLU A 488 19.27 43.22 -4.66
C GLU A 488 19.24 41.71 -4.36
N LYS A 489 18.81 41.34 -3.15
CA LYS A 489 18.66 39.94 -2.78
C LYS A 489 17.45 39.30 -3.48
N ALA A 490 16.35 40.03 -3.63
CA ALA A 490 15.19 39.56 -4.39
C ALA A 490 15.55 39.24 -5.85
N GLU A 491 16.38 40.05 -6.51
CA GLU A 491 16.87 39.79 -7.87
C GLU A 491 17.76 38.54 -7.95
N GLU A 492 18.61 38.30 -6.93
CA GLU A 492 19.37 37.05 -6.82
C GLU A 492 18.43 35.84 -6.73
N ILE A 493 17.38 35.91 -5.90
CA ILE A 493 16.41 34.81 -5.75
C ILE A 493 15.59 34.62 -7.03
N LEU A 494 15.18 35.70 -7.69
CA LEU A 494 14.47 35.67 -8.95
C LEU A 494 15.25 34.90 -10.02
N SER A 495 16.58 35.12 -10.10
CA SER A 495 17.45 34.39 -11.02
C SER A 495 17.53 32.89 -10.75
N LYS A 496 17.27 32.44 -9.51
CA LYS A 496 17.20 31.01 -9.14
C LYS A 496 15.87 30.37 -9.57
N ILE A 497 14.83 31.18 -9.75
CA ILE A 497 13.51 30.73 -10.21
C ILE A 497 13.50 30.64 -11.75
N GLU A 498 14.15 31.59 -12.43
CA GLU A 498 14.17 31.75 -13.90
C GLU A 498 15.03 30.70 -14.66
N ILE A 499 15.63 29.71 -14.01
CA ILE A 499 16.64 28.82 -14.62
C ILE A 499 16.06 27.88 -15.69
N ASP A 500 14.74 27.65 -15.77
CA ASP A 500 14.17 26.60 -16.64
C ASP A 500 12.95 26.94 -17.51
N SER A 501 12.57 28.21 -17.70
CA SER A 501 11.30 28.53 -18.38
C SER A 501 11.49 29.22 -19.74
N THR A 502 11.41 28.43 -20.82
CA THR A 502 11.19 28.92 -22.20
C THR A 502 9.81 29.57 -22.41
N HIS A 503 9.01 29.74 -21.35
CA HIS A 503 7.68 30.36 -21.34
C HIS A 503 7.53 31.21 -20.06
N SER A 504 6.75 32.28 -20.11
CA SER A 504 6.32 33.05 -18.94
C SER A 504 5.66 32.11 -17.91
N ASP A 505 6.27 31.95 -16.73
CA ASP A 505 5.69 31.15 -15.65
C ASP A 505 4.49 31.91 -15.06
N SER A 506 3.28 31.42 -15.36
CA SER A 506 2.02 32.02 -14.90
C SER A 506 1.97 32.14 -13.37
N SER A 507 2.64 31.27 -12.63
CA SER A 507 2.73 31.33 -11.17
C SER A 507 3.54 32.53 -10.69
N LEU A 508 4.70 32.77 -11.32
CA LEU A 508 5.57 33.89 -11.01
C LEU A 508 4.88 35.21 -11.35
N CYS A 509 4.27 35.29 -12.54
CA CYS A 509 3.52 36.48 -12.94
C CYS A 509 2.32 36.76 -12.05
N TYR A 510 1.56 35.74 -11.64
CA TYR A 510 0.48 35.89 -10.66
C TYR A 510 1.01 36.46 -9.34
N THR A 511 2.10 35.89 -8.84
CA THR A 511 2.70 36.28 -7.55
C THR A 511 3.20 37.72 -7.57
N LEU A 512 3.93 38.13 -8.62
CA LEU A 512 4.43 39.50 -8.74
C LEU A 512 3.27 40.51 -8.89
N ASN A 513 2.24 40.20 -9.67
CA ASN A 513 1.03 41.03 -9.77
C ASN A 513 0.35 41.21 -8.41
N ARG A 514 0.22 40.12 -7.64
CA ARG A 514 -0.37 40.15 -6.29
C ARG A 514 0.47 40.99 -5.32
N ILE A 515 1.79 40.82 -5.32
CA ILE A 515 2.70 41.59 -4.46
C ILE A 515 2.64 43.08 -4.81
N LYS A 516 2.68 43.42 -6.10
CA LYS A 516 2.57 44.80 -6.62
C LYS A 516 1.36 45.55 -6.05
N SER A 517 0.23 44.87 -5.84
CA SER A 517 -0.97 45.50 -5.28
C SER A 517 -0.86 45.93 -3.81
N ASN A 518 0.16 45.45 -3.08
CA ASN A 518 0.27 45.58 -1.63
C ASN A 518 1.58 46.24 -1.14
N ILE A 519 2.42 46.75 -2.05
CA ILE A 519 3.71 47.40 -1.73
C ILE A 519 3.66 48.90 -2.04
N ASP A 520 4.64 49.64 -1.55
CA ASP A 520 4.79 51.08 -1.79
C ASP A 520 5.25 51.39 -3.24
N MET A 521 5.05 52.64 -3.66
CA MET A 521 5.20 53.07 -5.05
C MET A 521 6.63 52.93 -5.61
N GLU A 522 7.66 53.01 -4.77
CA GLU A 522 9.05 52.83 -5.19
C GLU A 522 9.32 51.35 -5.52
N SER A 523 8.86 50.46 -4.65
CA SER A 523 8.89 49.00 -4.83
C SER A 523 8.10 48.53 -6.06
N VAL A 524 6.99 49.19 -6.39
CA VAL A 524 6.17 48.88 -7.58
C VAL A 524 6.98 48.99 -8.87
N ASN A 525 7.74 50.06 -9.07
CA ASN A 525 8.49 50.28 -10.31
C ASN A 525 9.54 49.17 -10.55
N GLN A 526 10.19 48.71 -9.48
CA GLN A 526 11.17 47.64 -9.55
C GLN A 526 10.50 46.31 -9.93
N VAL A 527 9.36 45.99 -9.32
CA VAL A 527 8.59 44.77 -9.64
C VAL A 527 8.05 44.80 -11.07
N GLU A 528 7.55 45.96 -11.54
CA GLU A 528 7.12 46.14 -12.94
C GLU A 528 8.27 45.87 -13.93
N THR A 529 9.48 46.37 -13.61
CA THR A 529 10.67 46.14 -14.45
C THR A 529 11.00 44.65 -14.58
N TRP A 530 10.92 43.89 -13.48
CA TRP A 530 11.11 42.44 -13.53
C TRP A 530 9.99 41.74 -14.31
N MET A 531 8.74 42.14 -14.10
CA MET A 531 7.60 41.59 -14.83
C MET A 531 7.71 41.79 -16.35
N ASP A 532 8.15 42.97 -16.80
CA ASP A 532 8.38 43.26 -18.22
C ASP A 532 9.49 42.39 -18.80
N LYS A 533 10.58 42.18 -18.03
CA LYS A 533 11.69 41.32 -18.43
C LYS A 533 11.28 39.84 -18.56
N ILE A 534 10.40 39.37 -17.69
CA ILE A 534 9.86 38.00 -17.70
C ILE A 534 8.76 37.82 -18.77
N GLY A 535 8.17 38.92 -19.25
CA GLY A 535 7.06 38.90 -20.20
C GLY A 535 5.71 38.58 -19.53
N CYS A 536 5.50 39.08 -18.32
CA CYS A 536 4.22 39.01 -17.62
C CYS A 536 3.22 40.03 -18.18
N TYR A 537 2.71 39.80 -19.39
CA TYR A 537 1.68 40.68 -19.97
C TYR A 537 0.33 40.41 -19.30
N GLN A 538 -0.35 41.48 -18.86
CA GLN A 538 -1.67 41.40 -18.25
C GLN A 538 -2.65 40.67 -19.20
N SER A 539 -3.07 39.46 -18.82
CA SER A 539 -4.33 38.91 -19.33
C SER A 539 -5.45 39.72 -18.70
N ASN A 540 -6.07 40.61 -19.49
CA ASN A 540 -7.33 41.27 -19.13
C ASN A 540 -8.41 40.24 -18.77
#